data_AF-A0A831QHS9-F1
#
_entry.id   AF-A0A831QHS9-F1
#
_cell.length_a   1.000
_cell.length_b   1.000
_cell.length_c   1.000
_cell.angle_alpha   90.00
_cell.angle_beta   90.00
_cell.angle_gamma   90.00
#
_symmetry.space_group_name_H-M   'P 1'
#
loop_
_entity.id
_entity.type
_entity.pdbx_description
1 polymer ?
#
loop_
_entity_poly.entity_id
_entity_poly.type
_entity_poly.pdbx_seq_one_letter_code
_entity_poly.pdbx_strand_id
1 'polypeptide(L)'
;MEKIQEEIERLRELIRHHNQRYYVLDDPEISDAEYDRLFQRLLTLEKEYPELVTPDSPTQRVGGEPRTGLMQVKHRLPMLSLENAFNDEDIRDFDSRVRKFVKEEGPVQYAVEPKIDGLAVELVYEKGRLAVASTRGDGYTGEDVTANAKTILAIPLKLKSMSGERPVPELLEVRGEIYMEIEAF
;
A
#
# COMPACT_ATOMS: atom_id res chain seq x y z
N MET A 1 -15.95 -16.02 -25.14
CA MET A 1 -15.40 -16.17 -23.78
C MET A 1 -13.96 -15.71 -23.71
N GLU A 2 -13.02 -16.30 -24.46
CA GLU A 2 -11.59 -15.93 -24.43
C GLU A 2 -11.33 -14.43 -24.69
N LYS A 3 -11.91 -13.86 -25.76
CA LYS A 3 -11.80 -12.42 -26.06
C LYS A 3 -12.32 -11.49 -24.95
N ILE A 4 -13.35 -11.91 -24.21
CA ILE A 4 -13.92 -11.11 -23.11
C ILE A 4 -12.99 -11.16 -21.90
N GLN A 5 -12.44 -12.34 -21.60
CA GLN A 5 -11.47 -12.50 -20.52
C GLN A 5 -10.20 -11.66 -20.79
N GLU A 6 -9.71 -11.66 -22.03
CA GLU A 6 -8.59 -10.80 -22.46
C GLU A 6 -8.92 -9.31 -22.32
N GLU A 7 -10.13 -8.88 -22.71
CA GLU A 7 -10.57 -7.49 -22.56
C GLU A 7 -10.63 -7.07 -21.09
N ILE A 8 -11.22 -7.90 -20.22
CA ILE A 8 -11.28 -7.66 -18.77
C ILE A 8 -9.88 -7.52 -18.19
N GLU A 9 -8.96 -8.44 -18.51
CA GLU A 9 -7.60 -8.36 -17.95
C GLU A 9 -6.84 -7.14 -18.47
N ARG A 10 -7.02 -6.78 -19.75
CA ARG A 10 -6.46 -5.55 -20.31
C ARG A 10 -6.99 -4.30 -19.58
N LEU A 11 -8.30 -4.22 -19.34
CA LEU A 11 -8.89 -3.09 -18.63
C LEU A 11 -8.37 -2.99 -17.19
N ARG A 12 -8.28 -4.14 -16.48
CA ARG A 12 -7.69 -4.19 -15.14
C ARG A 12 -6.27 -3.67 -15.14
N GLU A 13 -5.46 -4.08 -16.12
CA GLU A 13 -4.07 -3.67 -16.22
C GLU A 13 -3.90 -2.17 -16.52
N LEU A 14 -4.71 -1.64 -17.44
CA LEU A 14 -4.77 -0.21 -17.76
C LEU A 14 -5.19 0.62 -16.55
N ILE A 15 -6.26 0.22 -15.85
CA ILE A 15 -6.74 0.93 -14.67
C ILE A 15 -5.68 0.90 -13.56
N ARG A 16 -5.02 -0.24 -13.33
CA ARG A 16 -3.91 -0.33 -12.35
C ARG A 16 -2.75 0.57 -12.73
N HIS A 17 -2.38 0.62 -14.03
CA HIS A 17 -1.35 1.52 -14.54
C HIS A 17 -1.70 2.99 -14.29
N HIS A 18 -2.90 3.43 -14.68
CA HIS A 18 -3.30 4.82 -14.47
C HIS A 18 -3.47 5.19 -13.00
N ASN A 19 -3.91 4.25 -12.15
CA ASN A 19 -3.90 4.46 -10.69
C ASN A 19 -2.48 4.68 -10.16
N GLN A 20 -1.49 3.91 -10.63
CA GLN A 20 -0.09 4.14 -10.23
C GLN A 20 0.41 5.50 -10.72
N ARG A 21 0.14 5.86 -11.98
CA ARG A 21 0.53 7.15 -12.56
C ARG A 21 -0.07 8.33 -11.79
N TYR A 22 -1.35 8.24 -11.43
CA TYR A 22 -2.07 9.29 -10.72
C TYR A 22 -1.67 9.35 -9.23
N TYR A 23 -1.77 8.24 -8.49
CA TYR A 23 -1.66 8.25 -7.02
C TYR A 23 -0.25 8.01 -6.47
N VAL A 24 0.68 7.50 -7.28
CA VAL A 24 2.04 7.17 -6.82
C VAL A 24 3.08 8.06 -7.50
N LEU A 25 2.92 8.31 -8.79
CA LEU A 25 3.91 9.03 -9.59
C LEU A 25 3.56 10.51 -9.79
N ASP A 26 2.35 10.94 -9.42
CA ASP A 26 1.84 12.30 -9.64
C ASP A 26 2.02 12.78 -11.10
N ASP A 27 1.82 11.87 -12.06
CA ASP A 27 2.08 12.07 -13.48
C ASP A 27 0.99 11.40 -14.35
N PRO A 28 -0.28 11.87 -14.26
CA PRO A 28 -1.40 11.27 -14.96
C PRO A 28 -1.27 11.39 -16.49
N GLU A 29 -1.51 10.29 -17.20
CA GLU A 29 -1.42 10.23 -18.67
C GLU A 29 -2.78 10.46 -19.38
N ILE A 30 -3.88 10.28 -18.65
CA ILE A 30 -5.24 10.38 -19.16
C ILE A 30 -6.08 11.26 -18.25
N SER A 31 -7.15 11.83 -18.80
CA SER A 31 -8.11 12.62 -18.03
C SER A 31 -9.02 11.74 -17.16
N ASP A 32 -9.60 12.33 -16.11
CA ASP A 32 -10.57 11.65 -15.24
C ASP A 32 -11.74 11.05 -16.03
N ALA A 33 -12.23 11.77 -17.05
CA ALA A 33 -13.31 11.29 -17.90
C ALA A 33 -12.92 10.06 -18.74
N GLU A 34 -11.66 9.93 -19.13
CA GLU A 34 -11.15 8.75 -19.82
C GLU A 34 -10.97 7.58 -18.85
N TYR A 35 -10.45 7.84 -17.65
CA TYR A 35 -10.36 6.86 -16.58
C TYR A 35 -11.74 6.29 -16.23
N ASP A 36 -12.73 7.15 -16.03
CA ASP A 36 -14.11 6.76 -15.72
C ASP A 36 -14.71 5.86 -16.81
N ARG A 37 -14.43 6.14 -18.09
CA ARG A 37 -14.87 5.29 -19.20
C ARG A 37 -14.27 3.88 -19.12
N LEU A 38 -12.97 3.78 -18.82
CA LEU A 38 -12.30 2.48 -18.63
C LEU A 38 -12.91 1.72 -17.46
N PHE A 39 -13.12 2.42 -16.33
CA PHE A 39 -13.66 1.83 -15.12
C PHE A 39 -15.11 1.36 -15.31
N GLN A 40 -15.97 2.18 -15.91
CA GLN A 40 -17.35 1.80 -16.23
C GLN A 40 -17.41 0.63 -17.19
N ARG A 41 -16.54 0.57 -18.21
CA ARG A 41 -16.46 -0.56 -19.13
C ARG A 41 -16.11 -1.85 -18.39
N LEU A 42 -15.11 -1.82 -17.51
CA LEU A 42 -14.74 -2.97 -16.69
C LEU A 42 -15.92 -3.41 -15.81
N LEU A 43 -16.58 -2.46 -15.15
CA LEU A 43 -17.74 -2.73 -14.29
C LEU A 43 -18.90 -3.37 -15.06
N THR A 44 -19.19 -2.91 -16.28
CA THR A 44 -20.22 -3.51 -17.15
C THR A 44 -19.87 -4.96 -17.48
N LEU A 45 -18.63 -5.22 -17.92
CA LEU A 45 -18.20 -6.57 -18.26
C LEU A 45 -18.23 -7.52 -17.07
N GLU A 46 -17.80 -7.07 -15.89
CA GLU A 46 -17.84 -7.88 -14.68
C GLU A 46 -19.27 -8.14 -14.16
N LYS A 47 -20.22 -7.26 -14.47
CA LYS A 47 -21.66 -7.52 -14.22
C LYS A 47 -22.23 -8.54 -15.19
N GLU A 48 -21.83 -8.48 -16.47
CA GLU A 48 -22.28 -9.42 -17.50
C GLU A 48 -21.65 -10.82 -17.33
N TYR A 49 -20.43 -10.89 -16.80
CA TYR A 49 -19.65 -12.11 -16.60
C TYR A 49 -19.14 -12.24 -15.15
N PRO A 50 -20.03 -12.49 -14.16
CA PRO A 50 -19.67 -12.55 -12.75
C PRO A 50 -18.61 -13.61 -12.42
N GLU A 51 -18.53 -14.69 -13.21
CA GLU A 51 -17.55 -15.77 -13.06
C GLU A 51 -16.11 -15.33 -13.34
N LEU A 52 -15.92 -14.19 -14.01
CA LEU A 52 -14.60 -13.63 -14.34
C LEU A 52 -14.14 -12.60 -13.31
N VAL A 53 -14.96 -12.25 -12.31
CA VAL A 53 -14.61 -11.30 -11.25
C VAL A 53 -13.53 -11.89 -10.34
N THR A 54 -12.45 -11.14 -10.12
CA THR A 54 -11.37 -11.54 -9.22
C THR A 54 -11.30 -10.62 -8.00
N PRO A 55 -10.91 -11.13 -6.80
CA PRO A 55 -10.81 -10.31 -5.59
C PRO A 55 -9.82 -9.13 -5.66
N ASP A 56 -8.92 -9.13 -6.64
CA ASP A 56 -7.91 -8.10 -6.90
C ASP A 56 -8.28 -7.19 -8.09
N SER A 57 -9.52 -7.27 -8.58
CA SER A 57 -10.03 -6.37 -9.60
C SER A 57 -10.20 -4.95 -9.04
N PRO A 58 -9.87 -3.88 -9.79
CA PRO A 58 -10.07 -2.50 -9.35
C PRO A 58 -11.50 -2.16 -8.91
N THR A 59 -12.51 -2.89 -9.40
CA THR A 59 -13.92 -2.69 -9.03
C THR A 59 -14.26 -3.23 -7.64
N GLN A 60 -13.44 -4.12 -7.09
CA GLN A 60 -13.67 -4.79 -5.80
C GLN A 60 -13.09 -3.99 -4.61
N ARG A 61 -12.86 -2.69 -4.80
CA ARG A 61 -12.37 -1.76 -3.77
C ARG A 61 -13.45 -1.17 -2.87
N VAL A 62 -14.71 -1.54 -3.08
CA VAL A 62 -15.83 -1.02 -2.28
C VAL A 62 -15.72 -1.57 -0.84
N GLY A 63 -15.74 -0.66 0.14
CA GLY A 63 -15.92 -1.04 1.54
C GLY A 63 -17.27 -1.76 1.66
N GLY A 64 -17.24 -3.04 2.02
CA GLY A 64 -18.46 -3.83 2.21
C GLY A 64 -19.33 -3.30 3.36
N GLU A 65 -20.29 -4.10 3.81
CA GLU A 65 -21.10 -3.71 4.98
C GLU A 65 -20.22 -3.36 6.18
N PRO A 66 -20.57 -2.31 6.95
CA PRO A 66 -19.84 -1.94 8.16
C PRO A 66 -19.70 -3.14 9.08
N ARG A 67 -18.46 -3.57 9.34
CA ARG A 67 -18.22 -4.70 10.25
C ARG A 67 -18.50 -4.28 11.69
N THR A 68 -19.13 -5.16 12.46
CA THR A 68 -19.30 -5.01 13.91
C THR A 68 -17.97 -5.34 14.61
N GLY A 69 -17.09 -4.34 14.68
CA GLY A 69 -15.78 -4.44 15.33
C GLY A 69 -14.65 -4.89 14.41
N LEU A 70 -13.43 -4.50 14.77
CA LEU A 70 -12.20 -4.90 14.09
C LEU A 70 -11.62 -6.13 14.78
N MET A 71 -11.21 -7.12 13.98
CA MET A 71 -10.54 -8.31 14.50
C MET A 71 -9.09 -7.98 14.86
N GLN A 72 -8.53 -8.64 15.87
CA GLN A 72 -7.12 -8.48 16.18
C GLN A 72 -6.23 -9.27 15.21
N VAL A 73 -5.13 -8.66 14.79
CA VAL A 73 -4.10 -9.27 13.94
C VAL A 73 -2.78 -9.23 14.67
N LYS A 74 -2.17 -10.39 14.88
CA LYS A 74 -0.83 -10.47 15.46
C LYS A 74 0.22 -10.27 14.37
N HIS A 75 1.09 -9.29 14.55
CA HIS A 75 2.18 -9.00 13.62
C HIS A 75 3.22 -10.11 13.65
N ARG A 76 3.77 -10.46 12.49
CA ARG A 76 4.80 -11.51 12.35
C ARG A 76 6.12 -11.07 12.97
N LEU A 77 6.47 -9.79 12.79
CA LEU A 77 7.57 -9.12 13.45
C LEU A 77 7.03 -7.91 14.23
N PRO A 78 7.58 -7.56 15.40
CA PRO A 78 7.16 -6.36 16.11
C PRO A 78 7.31 -5.09 15.25
N MET A 79 6.31 -4.21 15.30
CA MET A 79 6.35 -2.85 14.76
C MET A 79 6.89 -1.89 15.82
N LEU A 80 8.18 -1.58 15.70
CA LEU A 80 8.90 -0.72 16.63
C LEU A 80 8.43 0.75 16.56
N SER A 81 8.61 1.48 17.65
CA SER A 81 8.53 2.95 17.65
C SER A 81 9.92 3.56 17.46
N LEU A 82 9.95 4.82 17.05
CA LEU A 82 11.17 5.63 17.04
C LEU A 82 11.28 6.44 18.33
N GLU A 83 12.51 6.58 18.84
CA GLU A 83 12.83 7.60 19.85
C GLU A 83 12.83 8.98 19.20
N ASN A 84 12.50 10.01 20.00
CA ASN A 84 12.47 11.39 19.54
C ASN A 84 13.76 12.12 19.90
N ALA A 85 14.13 13.08 19.07
CA ALA A 85 15.16 14.09 19.32
C ALA A 85 14.51 15.47 19.10
N PHE A 86 14.76 16.40 20.02
CA PHE A 86 14.11 17.71 20.03
C PHE A 86 15.07 18.85 19.73
N ASN A 87 16.38 18.58 19.74
CA ASN A 87 17.42 19.55 19.47
C ASN A 87 18.61 18.92 18.73
N ASP A 88 19.50 19.75 18.20
CA ASP A 88 20.66 19.29 17.44
C ASP A 88 21.61 18.39 18.25
N GLU A 89 21.71 18.60 19.56
CA GLU A 89 22.60 17.81 20.42
C GLU A 89 22.11 16.37 20.56
N ASP A 90 20.79 16.18 20.71
CA ASP A 90 20.17 14.84 20.72
C ASP A 90 20.55 14.05 19.45
N ILE A 91 20.57 14.73 18.29
CA ILE A 91 20.94 14.14 16.99
C ILE A 91 22.44 13.82 16.93
N ARG A 92 23.32 14.72 17.41
CA ARG A 92 24.77 14.47 17.48
C ARG A 92 25.11 13.30 18.41
N ASP A 93 24.38 13.19 19.51
CA ASP A 93 24.50 12.08 20.45
C ASP A 93 24.03 10.76 19.84
N PHE A 94 22.92 10.77 19.09
CA PHE A 94 22.46 9.62 18.31
C PHE A 94 23.52 9.16 17.31
N ASP A 95 24.05 10.07 16.47
CA ASP A 95 25.12 9.76 15.50
C ASP A 95 26.36 9.19 16.20
N SER A 96 26.75 9.77 17.33
CA SER A 96 27.87 9.29 18.14
C SER A 96 27.66 7.86 18.64
N ARG A 97 26.42 7.48 19.03
CA ARG A 97 26.09 6.09 19.42
C ARG A 97 26.12 5.16 18.22
N VAL A 98 25.56 5.57 17.08
CA VAL A 98 25.56 4.77 15.84
C VAL A 98 26.99 4.47 15.38
N ARG A 99 27.85 5.49 15.28
CA ARG A 99 29.26 5.32 14.87
C ARG A 99 30.03 4.35 15.76
N LYS A 100 29.83 4.44 17.08
CA LYS A 100 30.43 3.49 18.04
C LYS A 100 29.94 2.06 17.82
N PHE A 101 28.69 1.87 17.44
CA PHE A 101 28.08 0.56 17.21
C PHE A 101 28.54 -0.09 15.91
N VAL A 102 28.54 0.65 14.80
CA VAL A 102 28.90 0.10 13.47
C VAL A 102 30.39 -0.20 13.33
N LYS A 103 31.25 0.42 14.17
CA LYS A 103 32.72 0.23 14.17
C LYS A 103 33.38 0.51 12.83
N GLU A 104 32.76 1.33 11.98
CA GLU A 104 33.32 1.70 10.67
C GLU A 104 34.22 2.92 10.79
N GLU A 105 35.37 2.87 10.11
CA GLU A 105 36.26 4.02 9.93
C GLU A 105 35.77 4.86 8.73
N GLY A 106 34.63 5.53 8.88
CA GLY A 106 34.04 6.31 7.79
C GLY A 106 32.78 7.10 8.18
N PRO A 107 32.32 8.02 7.32
CA PRO A 107 31.05 8.71 7.52
C PRO A 107 29.88 7.72 7.39
N VAL A 108 28.96 7.74 8.36
CA VAL A 108 27.72 6.97 8.31
C VAL A 108 26.74 7.65 7.35
N GLN A 109 26.17 6.88 6.43
CA GLN A 109 25.10 7.35 5.56
C GLN A 109 23.75 7.15 6.21
N TYR A 110 22.91 8.18 6.18
CA TYR A 110 21.55 8.16 6.72
C TYR A 110 20.54 8.35 5.59
N ALA A 111 19.47 7.57 5.59
CA ALA A 111 18.25 7.91 4.87
C ALA A 111 17.42 8.84 5.76
N VAL A 112 17.00 9.97 5.21
CA VAL A 112 16.19 10.97 5.92
C VAL A 112 14.84 11.05 5.25
N GLU A 113 13.79 10.78 6.01
CA GLU A 113 12.40 10.75 5.54
C GLU A 113 11.55 11.73 6.36
N PRO A 114 10.59 12.45 5.74
CA PRO A 114 9.62 13.23 6.48
C PRO A 114 8.82 12.35 7.45
N LYS A 115 8.65 12.80 8.70
CA LYS A 115 7.76 12.13 9.64
C LYS A 115 6.31 12.51 9.33
N ILE A 116 5.61 11.62 8.63
CA ILE A 116 4.18 11.76 8.37
C ILE A 116 3.40 11.65 9.68
N ASP A 117 2.44 12.55 9.89
CA ASP A 117 1.52 12.53 11.02
C ASP A 117 0.23 11.83 10.61
N GLY A 118 0.18 10.53 10.83
CA GLY A 118 -0.92 9.68 10.41
C GLY A 118 -1.08 8.46 11.29
N LEU A 119 -1.49 7.36 10.69
CA LEU A 119 -1.64 6.07 11.33
C LEU A 119 -0.73 5.03 10.67
N ALA A 120 0.20 4.51 11.47
CA ALA A 120 1.05 3.41 11.06
C ALA A 120 0.24 2.14 10.76
N VAL A 121 0.48 1.55 9.59
CA VAL A 121 -0.15 0.32 9.12
C VAL A 121 0.86 -0.66 8.55
N GLU A 122 0.47 -1.93 8.55
CA GLU A 122 1.15 -3.01 7.85
C GLU A 122 0.24 -3.56 6.75
N LEU A 123 0.79 -3.76 5.56
CA LEU A 123 0.14 -4.38 4.41
C LEU A 123 0.87 -5.67 4.07
N VAL A 124 0.20 -6.80 4.26
CA VAL A 124 0.74 -8.13 3.97
C VAL A 124 0.27 -8.57 2.59
N TYR A 125 1.24 -8.77 1.70
CA TYR A 125 1.02 -9.31 0.36
C TYR A 125 1.48 -10.76 0.31
N GLU A 126 0.58 -11.67 -0.05
CA GLU A 126 0.88 -13.06 -0.33
C GLU A 126 0.80 -13.32 -1.84
N LYS A 127 1.89 -13.84 -2.43
CA LYS A 127 2.01 -14.04 -3.88
C LYS A 127 1.64 -12.79 -4.67
N GLY A 128 2.09 -11.65 -4.14
CA GLY A 128 1.83 -10.32 -4.67
C GLY A 128 0.41 -9.80 -4.55
N ARG A 129 -0.52 -10.45 -3.83
CA ARG A 129 -1.88 -9.94 -3.59
C ARG A 129 -2.06 -9.50 -2.15
N LEU A 130 -2.72 -8.36 -1.95
CA LEU A 130 -3.02 -7.84 -0.62
C LEU A 130 -3.93 -8.84 0.11
N ALA A 131 -3.38 -9.49 1.14
CA ALA A 131 -4.05 -10.50 1.94
C ALA A 131 -4.62 -9.89 3.23
N VAL A 132 -3.80 -9.11 3.95
CA VAL A 132 -4.16 -8.48 5.22
C VAL A 132 -3.63 -7.06 5.26
N ALA A 133 -4.41 -6.13 5.82
CA ALA A 133 -3.91 -4.86 6.33
C ALA A 133 -4.25 -4.74 7.81
N SER A 134 -3.28 -4.30 8.61
CA SER A 134 -3.45 -4.13 10.06
C SER A 134 -2.92 -2.79 10.54
N THR A 135 -3.55 -2.22 11.57
CA THR A 135 -3.00 -1.06 12.29
C THR A 135 -1.76 -1.47 13.09
N ARG A 136 -0.92 -0.51 13.49
CA ARG A 136 0.21 -0.81 14.39
C ARG A 136 -0.26 -1.39 15.74
N GLY A 137 -1.34 -0.85 16.30
CA GLY A 137 -1.82 -1.17 17.65
C GLY A 137 -0.72 -0.95 18.70
N ASP A 138 -0.43 -1.98 19.51
CA ASP A 138 0.62 -1.93 20.54
C ASP A 138 2.03 -2.27 20.02
N GLY A 139 2.17 -2.48 18.71
CA GLY A 139 3.40 -2.90 18.06
C GLY A 139 3.56 -4.42 17.94
N TYR A 140 2.75 -5.22 18.62
CA TYR A 140 2.71 -6.68 18.50
C TYR A 140 1.38 -7.17 17.92
N THR A 141 0.29 -6.50 18.26
CA THR A 141 -1.07 -6.79 17.82
C THR A 141 -1.73 -5.51 17.34
N GLY A 142 -2.24 -5.56 16.12
CA GLY A 142 -3.04 -4.53 15.48
C GLY A 142 -4.50 -4.93 15.30
N GLU A 143 -5.23 -4.08 14.59
CA GLU A 143 -6.61 -4.31 14.18
C GLU A 143 -6.66 -4.54 12.66
N ASP A 144 -7.43 -5.54 12.21
CA ASP A 144 -7.68 -5.84 10.80
C ASP A 144 -8.47 -4.70 10.15
N VAL A 145 -7.78 -3.93 9.31
CA VAL A 145 -8.31 -2.82 8.52
C VAL A 145 -8.24 -3.14 7.02
N THR A 146 -8.21 -4.41 6.64
CA THR A 146 -8.08 -4.85 5.23
C THR A 146 -9.17 -4.27 4.34
N ALA A 147 -10.42 -4.24 4.81
CA ALA A 147 -11.53 -3.66 4.05
C ALA A 147 -11.32 -2.16 3.81
N ASN A 148 -10.86 -1.42 4.82
CA ASN A 148 -10.56 0.01 4.72
C ASN A 148 -9.35 0.27 3.81
N ALA A 149 -8.26 -0.49 3.96
CA ALA A 149 -7.07 -0.33 3.14
C ALA A 149 -7.35 -0.54 1.64
N LYS A 150 -8.27 -1.45 1.30
CA LYS A 150 -8.69 -1.68 -0.10
C LYS A 150 -9.34 -0.47 -0.76
N THR A 151 -9.98 0.41 0.02
CA THR A 151 -10.62 1.62 -0.52
C THR A 151 -9.61 2.70 -0.92
N ILE A 152 -8.38 2.64 -0.39
CA ILE A 152 -7.32 3.61 -0.67
C ILE A 152 -6.69 3.29 -2.03
N LEU A 153 -6.88 4.20 -2.99
CA LEU A 153 -6.49 3.98 -4.39
C LEU A 153 -4.98 3.87 -4.58
N ALA A 154 -4.21 4.60 -3.76
CA ALA A 154 -2.75 4.52 -3.72
C ALA A 154 -2.23 3.13 -3.27
N ILE A 155 -3.02 2.35 -2.53
CA ILE A 155 -2.64 1.00 -2.12
C ILE A 155 -2.98 0.01 -3.24
N PRO A 156 -2.00 -0.65 -3.89
CA PRO A 156 -2.27 -1.62 -4.93
C PRO A 156 -2.86 -2.91 -4.33
N LEU A 157 -3.93 -3.46 -4.93
CA LEU A 157 -4.46 -4.78 -4.53
C LEU A 157 -3.56 -5.94 -4.98
N LYS A 158 -2.78 -5.71 -6.05
CA LYS A 158 -1.82 -6.65 -6.61
C LYS A 158 -0.55 -5.91 -7.01
N LEU A 159 0.58 -6.42 -6.56
CA LEU A 159 1.91 -5.95 -6.93
C LEU A 159 2.24 -6.39 -8.35
N LYS A 160 2.84 -5.48 -9.13
CA LYS A 160 3.39 -5.80 -10.44
C LYS A 160 4.85 -6.18 -10.29
N SER A 161 5.26 -7.23 -11.00
CA SER A 161 6.69 -7.48 -11.21
C SER A 161 7.19 -6.45 -12.22
N MET A 162 8.18 -5.64 -11.87
CA MET A 162 8.83 -4.77 -12.83
C MET A 162 9.72 -5.61 -13.76
N SER A 163 9.68 -5.29 -15.05
CA SER A 163 10.43 -6.02 -16.08
C SER A 163 11.93 -5.82 -15.86
N GLY A 164 12.67 -6.92 -15.67
CA GLY A 164 14.12 -6.89 -15.39
C GLY A 164 14.51 -6.81 -13.92
N GLU A 165 13.55 -6.79 -13.00
CA GLU A 165 13.78 -6.77 -11.56
C GLU A 165 13.54 -8.13 -10.88
N ARG A 166 13.75 -8.17 -9.55
CA ARG A 166 13.48 -9.35 -8.73
C ARG A 166 11.99 -9.70 -8.78
N PRO A 167 11.62 -11.00 -8.78
CA PRO A 167 10.23 -11.40 -8.70
C PRO A 167 9.60 -10.90 -7.39
N VAL A 168 8.29 -10.63 -7.45
CA VAL A 168 7.53 -10.30 -6.24
C VAL A 168 7.68 -11.46 -5.24
N PRO A 169 8.09 -11.20 -3.98
CA PRO A 169 8.22 -12.24 -2.97
C PRO A 169 6.91 -13.00 -2.75
N GLU A 170 7.01 -14.28 -2.38
CA GLU A 170 5.85 -15.09 -1.96
C GLU A 170 5.12 -14.47 -0.77
N LEU A 171 5.86 -13.77 0.09
CA LEU A 171 5.35 -12.98 1.19
C LEU A 171 6.12 -11.67 1.28
N LEU A 172 5.41 -10.55 1.28
CA LEU A 172 5.96 -9.22 1.50
C LEU A 172 5.10 -8.47 2.53
N GLU A 173 5.75 -7.97 3.58
CA GLU A 173 5.13 -7.07 4.56
C GLU A 173 5.63 -5.65 4.28
N VAL A 174 4.72 -4.76 3.88
CA VAL A 174 5.00 -3.34 3.63
C VAL A 174 4.48 -2.55 4.82
N ARG A 175 5.32 -1.69 5.40
CA ARG A 175 4.95 -0.82 6.52
C ARG A 175 5.02 0.63 6.07
N GLY A 176 4.05 1.42 6.48
CA GLY A 176 3.96 2.83 6.13
C GLY A 176 2.87 3.53 6.92
N GLU A 177 2.63 4.79 6.56
CA GLU A 177 1.67 5.65 7.24
C GLU A 177 0.48 5.95 6.31
N ILE A 178 -0.73 5.77 6.81
CA ILE A 178 -1.94 6.32 6.17
C ILE A 178 -2.24 7.66 6.82
N TYR A 179 -2.47 8.69 6.01
CA TYR A 179 -2.78 10.03 6.48
C TYR A 179 -3.86 10.66 5.60
N MET A 180 -4.39 11.80 6.03
CA MET A 180 -5.27 12.64 5.23
C MET A 180 -4.56 13.95 4.94
N GLU A 181 -4.71 14.46 3.73
CA GLU A 181 -4.23 15.80 3.38
C GLU A 181 -5.01 16.86 4.15
N ILE A 182 -4.35 18.00 4.42
CA ILE A 182 -4.92 19.09 5.22
C ILE A 182 -6.24 19.62 4.62
N GLU A 183 -6.34 19.68 3.28
CA GLU A 183 -7.55 20.17 2.61
C GLU A 183 -8.77 19.26 2.83
N ALA A 184 -8.55 17.96 3.06
CA ALA A 184 -9.61 16.98 3.28
C ALA A 184 -10.00 16.81 4.76
N PHE A 185 -9.22 17.37 5.70
CA PHE A 185 -9.44 17.29 7.15
C PHE A 185 -10.32 18.43 7.67
#